data_AF-A0A8T4Y0W6-F1
#
_entry.id   AF-A0A8T4Y0W6-F1
#
_cell.length_a   1.000
_cell.length_b   1.000
_cell.length_c   1.000
_cell.angle_alpha   90.00
_cell.angle_beta   90.00
_cell.angle_gamma   90.00
#
_symmetry.space_group_name_H-M   'P 1'
#
loop_
_entity.id
_entity.type
_entity.pdbx_description
1 polymer ?
#
loop_
_entity_poly.entity_id
_entity_poly.type
_entity_poly.pdbx_seq_one_letter_code
_entity_poly.pdbx_strand_id
1 'polypeptide(L)'
;MGYPMGRKRQEGITTNPRYKLKAYAVAYGIGAGNSDYAKEYAEALAQARSAGVGVFRNAYAEIKPVLNREGVPSALWGLYKAFINEIIAKVQRRKIATVDEVIDKWTTLGLDAGVLRLCVETIGEIIVTEAPVPAEKPA
;
A
#
# COMPACT_ATOMS: atom_id res chain seq x y z
N MET A 1 22.92 23.87 -17.50
CA MET A 1 21.47 24.00 -17.24
C MET A 1 21.01 22.71 -16.58
N GLY A 2 20.86 22.69 -15.25
CA GLY A 2 20.49 21.47 -14.52
C GLY A 2 18.98 21.27 -14.55
N TYR A 3 18.50 20.16 -15.11
CA TYR A 3 17.10 19.77 -14.97
C TYR A 3 16.74 19.65 -13.48
N PRO A 4 15.60 20.17 -13.02
CA PRO A 4 15.18 20.02 -11.64
C PRO A 4 15.02 18.52 -11.34
N MET A 5 15.94 17.97 -10.55
CA MET A 5 15.85 16.61 -10.05
C MET A 5 14.50 16.45 -9.35
N GLY A 6 13.64 15.59 -9.89
CA GLY A 6 12.33 15.33 -9.32
C GLY A 6 12.46 15.02 -7.84
N ARG A 7 11.81 15.83 -6.99
CA ARG A 7 11.86 15.65 -5.53
C ARG A 7 11.49 14.20 -5.20
N LYS A 8 12.41 13.46 -4.58
CA LYS A 8 12.14 12.11 -4.07
C LYS A 8 10.97 12.20 -3.10
N ARG A 9 9.82 11.63 -3.48
CA ARG A 9 8.63 11.55 -2.62
C ARG A 9 8.89 10.49 -1.55
N GLN A 10 9.56 10.90 -0.48
CA GLN A 10 9.86 10.04 0.66
C GLN A 10 8.97 10.41 1.85
N GLU A 11 8.41 9.40 2.51
CA GLU A 11 7.77 9.61 3.80
C GLU A 11 8.83 9.79 4.88
N GLY A 12 8.62 10.76 5.77
CA GLY A 12 9.49 10.99 6.92
C GLY A 12 8.66 11.23 8.18
N ILE A 13 9.35 11.52 9.29
CA ILE A 13 8.73 11.75 10.62
C ILE A 13 7.63 12.83 10.53
N THR A 14 7.80 13.83 9.67
CA THR A 14 6.85 14.93 9.46
C THR A 14 5.67 14.59 8.55
N THR A 15 5.60 13.40 7.94
CA THR A 15 4.48 13.00 7.07
C THR A 15 3.18 12.91 7.86
N ASN A 16 3.20 12.24 9.02
CA ASN A 16 1.99 12.04 9.81
C ASN A 16 1.44 13.36 10.41
N PRO A 17 2.27 14.25 11.02
CA PRO A 17 1.81 15.56 11.45
C PRO A 17 1.25 16.43 10.31
N ARG A 18 1.92 16.46 9.14
CA ARG A 18 1.43 17.23 7.97
C ARG A 18 0.11 16.69 7.43
N TYR A 19 -0.10 15.37 7.49
CA TYR A 19 -1.37 14.75 7.10
C TYR A 19 -2.49 15.13 8.08
N LYS A 20 -2.24 14.99 9.39
CA LYS A 20 -3.21 15.36 10.44
C LYS A 20 -3.63 16.83 10.36
N LEU A 21 -2.69 17.75 10.13
CA LEU A 21 -3.01 19.18 9.99
C LEU A 21 -3.98 19.46 8.84
N LYS A 22 -3.77 18.81 7.68
CA LYS A 22 -4.67 18.96 6.53
C LYS A 22 -6.03 18.32 6.79
N ALA A 23 -6.05 17.13 7.39
CA ALA A 23 -7.28 16.45 7.76
C ALA A 23 -8.10 17.28 8.76
N TYR A 24 -7.45 17.88 9.76
CA TYR A 24 -8.08 18.77 10.73
C TYR A 24 -8.70 20.00 10.07
N ALA A 25 -7.97 20.67 9.18
CA ALA A 25 -8.48 21.87 8.49
C ALA A 25 -9.77 21.57 7.69
N VAL A 26 -9.82 20.42 7.02
CA VAL A 26 -11.02 19.96 6.30
C VAL A 26 -12.14 19.61 7.28
N ALA A 27 -11.83 18.83 8.32
CA ALA A 27 -12.80 18.38 9.31
C ALA A 27 -13.43 19.53 10.10
N TYR A 28 -12.65 20.58 10.40
CA TYR A 28 -13.12 21.77 11.08
C TYR A 28 -14.19 22.51 10.26
N GLY A 29 -14.01 22.60 8.94
CA GLY A 29 -15.02 23.16 8.04
C GLY A 29 -16.29 22.30 7.96
N ILE A 30 -16.13 20.97 7.85
CA ILE A 30 -17.27 20.03 7.78
C ILE A 30 -18.04 19.99 9.11
N GLY A 31 -17.34 19.99 10.23
CA GLY A 31 -17.89 19.95 11.58
C GLY A 31 -18.43 21.29 12.09
N ALA A 32 -18.70 22.24 11.19
CA ALA A 32 -19.25 23.57 11.50
C ALA A 32 -18.45 24.33 12.60
N GLY A 33 -17.12 24.18 12.60
CA GLY A 33 -16.24 24.85 13.56
C GLY A 33 -16.10 24.15 14.91
N ASN A 34 -16.62 22.93 15.09
CA ASN A 34 -16.38 22.14 16.29
C ASN A 34 -14.95 21.54 16.27
N SER A 35 -14.08 22.05 17.13
CA SER A 35 -12.67 21.65 17.19
C SER A 35 -12.45 20.22 17.67
N ASP A 36 -13.33 19.71 18.53
CA ASP A 36 -13.12 18.39 19.15
C ASP A 36 -13.45 17.28 18.16
N TYR A 37 -14.57 17.39 17.46
CA TYR A 37 -14.88 16.48 16.36
C TYR A 37 -13.87 16.57 15.22
N ALA A 38 -13.33 17.77 14.94
CA ALA A 38 -12.30 17.94 13.93
C ALA A 38 -10.99 17.22 14.30
N LYS A 39 -10.59 17.23 15.58
CA LYS A 39 -9.44 16.47 16.08
C LYS A 39 -9.69 14.97 15.94
N GLU A 40 -10.81 14.49 16.47
CA GLU A 40 -11.17 13.06 16.44
C GLU A 40 -11.20 12.52 15.01
N TYR A 41 -11.81 13.27 14.08
CA TYR A 41 -11.85 12.91 12.66
C TYR A 41 -10.46 12.86 12.03
N ALA A 42 -9.61 13.86 12.30
CA ALA A 42 -8.24 13.89 11.77
C ALA A 42 -7.38 12.73 12.30
N GLU A 43 -7.60 12.32 13.55
CA GLU A 43 -6.95 11.16 14.15
C GLU A 43 -7.43 9.85 13.56
N ALA A 44 -8.75 9.68 13.43
CA ALA A 44 -9.34 8.51 12.78
C ALA A 44 -8.84 8.34 11.35
N LEU A 45 -8.76 9.43 10.56
CA LEU A 45 -8.18 9.38 9.21
C LEU A 45 -6.70 9.01 9.20
N ALA A 46 -5.91 9.57 10.12
CA ALA A 46 -4.48 9.26 10.21
C ALA A 46 -4.25 7.79 10.58
N GLN A 47 -5.04 7.26 11.51
CA GLN A 47 -5.02 5.84 11.89
C GLN A 47 -5.43 4.95 10.73
N ALA A 48 -6.56 5.24 10.07
CA ALA A 48 -7.04 4.50 8.90
C ALA A 48 -6.00 4.48 7.76
N ARG A 49 -5.36 5.61 7.49
CA ARG A 49 -4.25 5.70 6.53
C ARG A 49 -3.08 4.81 6.95
N SER A 50 -2.66 4.89 8.21
CA SER A 50 -1.52 4.13 8.72
C SER A 50 -1.77 2.63 8.62
N ALA A 51 -2.95 2.17 9.04
CA ALA A 51 -3.38 0.78 8.94
C ALA A 51 -3.45 0.31 7.46
N GLY A 52 -3.98 1.16 6.58
CA GLY A 52 -4.12 0.83 5.16
C GLY A 52 -2.80 0.72 4.40
N VAL A 53 -1.87 1.66 4.64
CA VAL A 53 -0.59 1.79 3.89
C VAL A 53 0.49 0.84 4.42
N GLY A 54 0.47 0.51 5.71
CA GLY A 54 1.49 -0.34 6.35
C GLY A 54 1.65 -1.69 5.64
N VAL A 55 0.54 -2.34 5.28
CA VAL A 55 0.52 -3.65 4.60
C VAL A 55 1.32 -3.63 3.30
N PHE A 56 1.06 -2.64 2.42
CA PHE A 56 1.75 -2.52 1.13
C PHE A 56 3.24 -2.19 1.31
N ARG A 57 3.56 -1.35 2.30
CA ARG A 57 4.95 -0.94 2.57
C ARG A 57 5.76 -2.13 3.09
N ASN A 58 5.20 -2.89 4.02
CA ASN A 58 5.85 -4.06 4.60
C ASN A 58 6.04 -5.14 3.54
N ALA A 59 4.99 -5.47 2.78
CA ALA A 59 5.12 -6.42 1.67
C ALA A 59 6.21 -6.04 0.67
N TYR A 60 6.34 -4.75 0.33
CA TYR A 60 7.43 -4.31 -0.54
C TYR A 60 8.82 -4.40 0.11
N ALA A 61 8.93 -4.20 1.43
CA ALA A 61 10.18 -4.36 2.15
C ALA A 61 10.65 -5.82 2.14
N GLU A 62 9.71 -6.76 2.24
CA GLU A 62 9.96 -8.21 2.31
C GLU A 62 10.38 -8.81 0.97
N ILE A 63 9.84 -8.31 -0.15
CA ILE A 63 10.27 -8.81 -1.48
C ILE A 63 11.61 -8.23 -1.94
N LYS A 64 12.09 -7.13 -1.36
CA LYS A 64 13.36 -6.52 -1.80
C LYS A 64 14.56 -7.48 -1.70
N PRO A 65 14.74 -8.23 -0.59
CA PRO A 65 15.74 -9.30 -0.53
C PRO A 65 15.63 -10.32 -1.66
N VAL A 66 14.41 -10.72 -2.05
CA VAL A 66 14.17 -11.63 -3.17
C VAL A 66 14.65 -11.01 -4.47
N LEU A 67 14.23 -9.79 -4.78
CA LEU A 67 14.65 -9.09 -6.01
C LEU A 67 16.16 -8.93 -6.10
N ASN A 68 16.83 -8.70 -4.97
CA ASN A 68 18.28 -8.61 -4.92
C ASN A 68 18.95 -9.97 -5.15
N ARG A 69 18.46 -11.02 -4.49
CA ARG A 69 18.98 -12.40 -4.62
C ARG A 69 18.84 -12.93 -6.05
N GLU A 70 17.71 -12.69 -6.68
CA GLU A 70 17.44 -13.11 -8.07
C GLU A 70 18.08 -12.18 -9.12
N GLY A 71 18.88 -11.19 -8.71
CA GLY A 71 19.61 -10.32 -9.62
C GLY A 71 18.73 -9.38 -10.45
N VAL A 72 17.52 -9.07 -9.99
CA VAL A 72 16.57 -8.22 -10.73
C VAL A 72 17.10 -6.80 -10.82
N PRO A 73 17.22 -6.22 -12.03
CA PRO A 73 17.64 -4.83 -12.21
C PRO A 73 16.78 -3.85 -11.41
N SER A 74 17.41 -2.90 -10.70
CA SER A 74 16.71 -1.93 -9.85
C SER A 74 15.69 -1.06 -10.60
N ALA A 75 15.88 -0.87 -11.91
CA ALA A 75 14.94 -0.20 -12.80
C ALA A 75 13.56 -0.90 -12.86
N LEU A 76 13.52 -2.22 -12.66
CA LEU A 76 12.29 -3.02 -12.70
C LEU A 76 11.60 -3.15 -11.34
N TRP A 77 12.24 -2.74 -10.24
CA TRP A 77 11.69 -2.92 -8.89
C TRP A 77 10.36 -2.19 -8.68
N GLY A 78 10.11 -1.11 -9.44
CA GLY A 78 8.83 -0.42 -9.45
C GLY A 78 7.68 -1.28 -9.98
N LEU A 79 7.95 -2.14 -10.98
CA LEU A 79 6.97 -3.06 -11.55
C LEU A 79 6.66 -4.22 -10.59
N TYR A 80 7.68 -4.82 -9.98
CA TYR A 80 7.48 -5.84 -8.94
C TYR A 80 6.72 -5.31 -7.73
N LYS A 81 6.97 -4.06 -7.33
CA LYS A 81 6.17 -3.38 -6.30
C LYS A 81 4.70 -3.25 -6.71
N ALA A 82 4.44 -2.86 -7.96
CA ALA A 82 3.08 -2.70 -8.49
C ALA A 82 2.35 -4.05 -8.57
N PHE A 83 3.04 -5.11 -9.01
CA PHE A 83 2.55 -6.48 -8.97
C PHE A 83 2.09 -6.90 -7.57
N ILE A 84 2.95 -6.72 -6.56
CA ILE A 84 2.58 -7.08 -5.17
C ILE A 84 1.41 -6.26 -4.64
N ASN A 85 1.34 -4.96 -4.96
CA ASN A 85 0.17 -4.16 -4.60
C ASN A 85 -1.11 -4.71 -5.23
N GLU A 86 -1.03 -5.21 -6.47
CA GLU A 86 -2.17 -5.83 -7.15
C GLU A 86 -2.57 -7.16 -6.52
N ILE A 87 -1.62 -8.01 -6.12
CA ILE A 87 -1.89 -9.24 -5.36
C ILE A 87 -2.65 -8.92 -4.06
N ILE A 88 -2.13 -7.97 -3.27
CA ILE A 88 -2.77 -7.57 -2.01
C ILE A 88 -4.18 -7.02 -2.26
N ALA A 89 -4.33 -6.15 -3.26
CA ALA A 89 -5.60 -5.50 -3.54
C ALA A 89 -6.66 -6.45 -4.10
N LYS A 90 -6.31 -7.27 -5.11
CA LYS A 90 -7.28 -8.08 -5.85
C LYS A 90 -7.45 -9.48 -5.31
N VAL A 91 -6.35 -10.13 -4.90
CA VAL A 91 -6.36 -11.53 -4.45
C VAL A 91 -6.61 -11.61 -2.94
N GLN A 92 -5.92 -10.79 -2.15
CA GLN A 92 -6.02 -10.90 -0.69
C GLN A 92 -7.21 -10.12 -0.12
N ARG A 93 -7.40 -8.86 -0.51
CA ARG A 93 -8.47 -8.01 0.07
C ARG A 93 -9.83 -8.18 -0.63
N ARG A 94 -9.86 -8.10 -1.97
CA ARG A 94 -11.14 -8.08 -2.72
C ARG A 94 -11.61 -9.46 -3.16
N LYS A 95 -10.73 -10.46 -3.24
CA LYS A 95 -11.06 -11.83 -3.68
C LYS A 95 -11.71 -11.88 -5.08
N ILE A 96 -11.26 -11.02 -5.99
CA ILE A 96 -11.81 -10.90 -7.37
C ILE A 96 -10.87 -11.45 -8.45
N ALA A 97 -9.70 -11.95 -8.07
CA ALA A 97 -8.72 -12.54 -8.97
C ALA A 97 -7.93 -13.62 -8.21
N THR A 98 -7.36 -14.57 -8.95
CA THR A 98 -6.44 -15.57 -8.40
C THR A 98 -4.99 -15.09 -8.49
N VAL A 99 -4.08 -15.78 -7.79
CA VAL A 99 -2.64 -15.49 -7.87
C VAL A 99 -2.13 -15.73 -9.29
N ASP A 100 -2.47 -16.87 -9.89
CA ASP A 100 -1.99 -17.24 -11.23
C ASP A 100 -2.48 -16.26 -12.30
N GLU A 101 -3.73 -15.79 -12.25
CA GLU A 101 -4.24 -14.76 -13.17
C GLU A 101 -3.41 -13.46 -13.14
N VAL A 102 -2.97 -13.05 -11.94
CA VAL A 102 -2.14 -11.85 -11.79
C VAL A 102 -0.71 -12.15 -12.26
N ILE A 103 -0.15 -13.33 -11.98
CA ILE A 103 1.18 -13.72 -12.47
C ILE A 103 1.19 -13.75 -14.00
N ASP A 104 0.20 -14.36 -14.64
CA ASP A 104 0.12 -14.47 -16.10
C ASP A 104 0.04 -13.09 -16.76
N LYS A 105 -0.75 -12.18 -16.18
CA LYS A 105 -0.83 -10.79 -16.62
C LYS A 105 0.55 -10.12 -16.61
N TRP A 106 1.29 -10.21 -15.49
CA TRP A 106 2.57 -9.52 -15.35
C TRP A 106 3.70 -10.22 -16.11
N THR A 107 3.60 -11.52 -16.31
CA THR A 107 4.50 -12.29 -17.19
C THR A 107 4.34 -11.85 -18.65
N THR A 108 3.09 -11.62 -19.10
CA THR A 108 2.81 -11.08 -20.44
C THR A 108 3.40 -9.68 -20.64
N LEU A 109 3.56 -8.92 -19.56
CA LEU A 109 4.22 -7.60 -19.56
C LEU A 109 5.75 -7.69 -19.50
N GLY A 110 6.32 -8.90 -19.55
CA GLY A 110 7.76 -9.15 -19.63
C GLY A 110 8.46 -9.32 -18.28
N LEU A 111 7.73 -9.56 -17.19
CA LEU A 111 8.34 -9.91 -15.91
C LEU A 111 8.60 -11.42 -15.82
N ASP A 112 9.64 -11.80 -15.08
CA ASP A 112 9.98 -13.20 -14.86
C ASP A 112 8.98 -13.89 -13.93
N ALA A 113 8.30 -14.93 -14.43
CA ALA A 113 7.28 -15.67 -13.68
C ALA A 113 7.84 -16.38 -12.43
N GLY A 114 9.08 -16.87 -12.46
CA GLY A 114 9.73 -17.50 -11.32
C GLY A 114 9.95 -16.51 -10.18
N VAL A 115 10.47 -15.32 -10.50
CA VAL A 115 10.64 -14.22 -9.53
C VAL A 115 9.29 -13.76 -8.97
N LEU A 116 8.25 -13.67 -9.81
CA LEU A 116 6.89 -13.32 -9.36
C LEU A 116 6.34 -14.33 -8.34
N ARG A 117 6.50 -15.63 -8.59
CA ARG A 117 6.08 -16.70 -7.66
C ARG A 117 6.83 -16.61 -6.33
N LEU A 118 8.15 -16.45 -6.36
CA LEU A 118 8.97 -16.27 -5.15
C LEU A 118 8.54 -15.05 -4.32
N CYS A 119 8.20 -13.94 -5.00
CA CYS A 119 7.69 -12.75 -4.32
C CYS A 119 6.34 -13.01 -3.62
N VAL A 120 5.44 -13.77 -4.25
CA VAL A 120 4.14 -14.12 -3.66
C VAL A 120 4.31 -15.06 -2.47
N GLU A 121 5.15 -16.08 -2.58
CA GLU A 121 5.48 -17.00 -1.47
C GLU A 121 6.01 -16.25 -0.25
N THR A 122 6.92 -15.30 -0.48
CA THR A 122 7.50 -14.46 0.59
C THR A 122 6.45 -13.63 1.33
N ILE A 123 5.38 -13.21 0.65
CA ILE A 123 4.31 -12.41 1.27
C ILE A 123 3.18 -13.28 1.83
N GLY A 124 3.03 -14.51 1.33
CA GLY A 124 2.02 -15.48 1.79
C GLY A 124 2.08 -15.73 3.30
N GLU A 125 3.26 -15.59 3.91
CA GLU A 125 3.46 -15.73 5.36
C GLU A 125 2.92 -14.54 6.20
N ILE A 126 2.56 -13.40 5.58
CA ILE A 126 2.37 -12.13 6.30
C ILE A 126 0.89 -11.83 6.62
N ILE A 127 -0.09 -12.52 6.01
CA ILE A 127 -1.51 -12.16 6.14
C ILE A 127 -2.37 -13.35 6.59
N VAL A 128 -2.02 -13.93 7.73
CA VAL A 128 -2.98 -14.58 8.62
C VAL A 128 -3.18 -13.67 9.83
N THR A 129 -3.76 -12.49 9.61
CA THR A 129 -4.33 -11.70 10.70
C THR A 129 -5.72 -11.26 10.26
N GLU A 130 -6.70 -11.71 11.03
CA GLU A 130 -8.14 -11.60 10.81
C GLU A 130 -8.55 -10.22 10.30
N ALA A 131 -9.27 -10.18 9.19
CA ALA A 131 -9.98 -8.98 8.78
C ALA A 131 -11.29 -8.90 9.58
N PRO A 132 -11.63 -7.75 10.22
CA PRO A 132 -12.94 -7.55 10.80
C PRO A 132 -14.00 -7.57 9.69
N VAL A 133 -15.08 -8.32 9.94
CA VAL A 133 -16.24 -8.43 9.05
C VAL A 133 -16.84 -7.02 8.85
N PRO A 134 -17.07 -6.58 7.60
CA PRO A 134 -17.73 -5.29 7.36
C PRO A 134 -19.15 -5.31 7.94
N ALA A 135 -19.53 -4.22 8.62
CA ALA A 135 -20.86 -4.07 9.17
C ALA A 135 -21.92 -4.20 8.07
N GLU A 136 -22.82 -5.18 8.21
CA GLU A 136 -23.98 -5.31 7.35
C GLU A 136 -24.98 -4.18 7.67
N LYS A 137 -25.53 -3.55 6.62
CA LYS A 137 -26.63 -2.60 6.79
C LYS A 137 -27.84 -3.35 7.35
N PRO A 138 -28.50 -2.85 8.40
CA PRO A 138 -29.76 -3.42 8.84
C PRO A 138 -30.80 -3.31 7.71
N ALA A 139 -31.51 -4.41 7.48
CA ALA A 139 -32.62 -4.53 6.54
C ALA A 139 -33.82 -3.67 6.95
#